data_AF-K4RBH8-F1
#
_entry.id   AF-K4RBH8-F1
#
_cell.length_a   1.000
_cell.length_b   1.000
_cell.length_c   1.000
_cell.angle_alpha   90.00
_cell.angle_beta   90.00
_cell.angle_gamma   90.00
#
_symmetry.space_group_name_H-M   'P 1'
#
loop_
_entity.id
_entity.type
_entity.pdbx_description
1 polymer ?
#
loop_
_entity_poly.entity_id
_entity_poly.type
_entity_poly.pdbx_seq_one_letter_code
_entity_poly.pdbx_strand_id
1 'polypeptide(L)' 'MPQLNTSKVTRWDQHGREHVVQVRRTGVQRTVRCDTCGWRISAQFLPWLKAEEHLAEVHQATVDPSVA' A
#
# COMPACT_ATOMS: atom_id res chain seq x y z
N MET A 1 -20.93 -7.00 8.10
CA MET A 1 -20.14 -5.96 8.80
C MET A 1 -18.92 -5.66 7.95
N PRO A 2 -18.60 -4.39 7.61
CA PRO A 2 -17.49 -4.10 6.72
C PRO A 2 -16.20 -4.55 7.43
N GLN A 3 -15.41 -5.37 6.75
CA GLN A 3 -14.21 -5.96 7.30
C GLN A 3 -13.18 -4.85 7.55
N LEU A 4 -13.17 -4.24 8.73
CA LEU A 4 -12.16 -3.27 9.21
C LEU A 4 -10.72 -3.82 9.24
N ASN A 5 -10.52 -5.04 8.75
CA ASN A 5 -9.22 -5.70 8.63
C ASN A 5 -8.44 -5.29 7.39
N THR A 6 -9.02 -4.50 6.48
CA THR A 6 -8.33 -4.06 5.26
C THR A 6 -8.18 -2.55 5.24
N SER A 7 -6.96 -2.08 4.97
CA SER A 7 -6.63 -0.68 4.69
C SER A 7 -5.96 -0.60 3.33
N LYS A 8 -5.99 0.57 2.69
CA LYS A 8 -5.25 0.81 1.44
C LYS A 8 -4.40 2.07 1.56
N VAL A 9 -3.25 2.06 0.90
CA VAL A 9 -2.38 3.21 0.68
C VAL A 9 -2.39 3.48 -0.82
N THR A 10 -2.77 4.70 -1.19
CA THR A 10 -2.83 5.13 -2.59
C THR A 10 -1.84 6.27 -2.80
N ARG A 11 -1.05 6.19 -3.86
CA ARG A 11 -0.15 7.27 -4.32
C ARG A 11 -0.21 7.38 -5.83
N TRP A 12 0.08 8.56 -6.35
CA TRP A 12 0.28 8.76 -7.79
C TRP A 12 1.76 8.87 -8.12
N ASP A 13 2.15 8.33 -9.26
CA ASP A 13 3.46 8.60 -9.84
C ASP A 13 3.47 9.95 -10.57
N GLN A 14 4.67 10.37 -10.99
CA GLN A 14 4.86 11.62 -11.73
C GLN A 14 4.11 11.70 -13.08
N HIS A 15 3.62 10.56 -13.59
CA HIS A 15 2.83 10.47 -14.81
C HIS A 15 1.32 10.52 -14.54
N GLY A 16 0.92 10.70 -13.27
CA GLY A 16 -0.48 10.72 -12.86
C GLY A 16 -1.13 9.34 -12.81
N ARG A 17 -0.35 8.25 -12.86
CA ARG A 17 -0.92 6.89 -12.74
C ARG A 17 -1.10 6.56 -11.27
N GLU A 18 -2.27 5.99 -10.95
CA GLU A 18 -2.58 5.55 -9.60
C GLU A 18 -1.92 4.21 -9.27
N HIS A 19 -1.31 4.16 -8.08
CA HIS A 19 -0.76 2.96 -7.50
C HIS A 19 -1.39 2.70 -6.13
N VAL A 20 -1.79 1.45 -5.91
CA VAL A 20 -2.53 1.06 -4.71
C VAL A 20 -1.86 -0.14 -4.03
N VAL A 21 -1.64 -0.02 -2.73
CA VAL A 21 -1.19 -1.10 -1.87
C VAL A 21 -2.25 -1.40 -0.82
N GLN A 22 -2.72 -2.65 -0.79
CA GLN A 22 -3.64 -3.16 0.22
C GLN A 22 -2.87 -3.73 1.41
N VAL A 23 -3.31 -3.38 2.61
CA VAL A 23 -2.84 -3.94 3.88
C VAL A 23 -3.99 -4.71 4.51
N ARG A 24 -3.88 -6.03 4.58
CA ARG A 24 -4.89 -6.93 5.14
C ARG A 24 -4.40 -7.56 6.43
N ARG A 25 -5.20 -7.51 7.50
CA ARG A 25 -4.92 -8.19 8.77
C ARG A 25 -5.26 -9.68 8.64
N THR A 26 -4.28 -10.53 8.93
CA THR A 26 -4.44 -11.98 8.94
C THR A 26 -3.87 -12.50 10.26
N GLY A 27 -4.72 -12.50 11.30
CA GLY A 27 -4.30 -12.81 12.68
C GLY A 27 -3.41 -11.71 13.28
N VAL A 28 -2.19 -12.11 13.69
CA VAL A 28 -1.17 -11.22 14.28
C VAL A 28 -0.28 -10.52 13.24
N GLN A 29 -0.23 -11.04 12.02
CA GLN A 29 0.54 -10.44 10.92
C GLN A 29 -0.39 -9.64 10.00
N ARG A 30 0.21 -8.76 9.20
CA ARG A 30 -0.48 -8.09 8.10
C ARG A 30 0.16 -8.44 6.77
N THR A 31 -0.67 -8.84 5.81
CA THR A 31 -0.24 -8.98 4.43
C THR A 31 -0.33 -7.64 3.74
N VAL A 32 0.79 -7.19 3.18
CA VAL A 32 0.88 -6.01 2.33
C VAL A 32 0.95 -6.50 0.89
N ARG A 33 0.10 -5.98 0.00
CA ARG A 33 0.04 -6.37 -1.40
C ARG A 33 -0.12 -5.14 -2.29
N CYS A 34 0.75 -4.99 -3.28
CA CYS A 34 0.55 -4.02 -4.36
C CYS A 34 -0.44 -4.60 -5.38
N ASP A 35 -1.53 -3.88 -5.63
CA ASP A 35 -2.51 -4.27 -6.65
C ASP A 35 -2.00 -3.94 -8.07
N THR A 36 -1.06 -2.99 -8.20
CA THR A 36 -0.46 -2.61 -9.49
C THR A 36 0.47 -3.69 -10.04
N CYS A 37 1.42 -4.18 -9.24
CA CYS A 37 2.48 -5.10 -9.71
C CYS A 37 2.41 -6.50 -9.09
N GLY A 38 1.46 -6.75 -8.19
CA GLY A 38 1.28 -8.06 -7.54
C GLY A 38 2.28 -8.36 -6.42
N TRP A 39 3.22 -7.45 -6.13
CA TRP A 39 4.14 -7.58 -5.00
C TRP A 39 3.39 -7.88 -3.70
N ARG A 40 3.94 -8.76 -2.87
CA ARG A 40 3.31 -9.17 -1.61
C ARG A 40 4.33 -9.53 -0.56
N ILE A 41 4.11 -9.05 0.66
CA ILE A 41 4.86 -9.46 1.86
C ILE A 41 3.94 -9.69 3.05
N SER A 42 4.41 -10.44 4.03
CA SER A 42 3.81 -10.49 5.36
C SER A 42 4.68 -9.69 6.32
N ALA A 43 4.12 -8.65 6.92
CA ALA A 43 4.81 -7.75 7.84
C ALA A 43 4.17 -7.83 9.24
N GLN A 44 5.02 -8.03 10.24
CA GLN A 44 4.63 -7.96 11.64
C GLN A 44 4.68 -6.53 12.17
N PHE A 45 5.63 -5.74 11.67
CA PHE A 45 5.85 -4.35 12.08
C PHE A 45 5.76 -3.41 10.89
N LEU A 46 5.18 -2.23 11.14
CA LEU A 46 5.11 -1.10 10.20
C LEU A 46 4.61 -1.46 8.78
N PRO A 47 3.48 -2.19 8.63
CA PRO A 47 3.02 -2.61 7.30
C PRO A 47 2.61 -1.43 6.39
N TRP A 48 2.21 -0.29 6.95
CA TRP A 48 1.93 0.93 6.17
C TRP A 48 3.20 1.61 5.66
N LEU A 49 4.25 1.71 6.49
CA LEU A 49 5.54 2.23 6.03
C LEU A 49 6.09 1.38 4.88
N LYS A 50 6.01 0.05 5.01
CA LYS A 50 6.43 -0.87 3.93
C LYS A 50 5.62 -0.69 2.65
N ALA A 51 4.35 -0.33 2.75
CA ALA A 51 3.53 0.00 1.59
C ALA A 51 3.99 1.29 0.90
N GLU A 52 4.29 2.34 1.68
CA GLU A 52 4.78 3.62 1.18
C GLU A 52 6.18 3.52 0.57
N GLU A 53 7.11 2.81 1.23
CA GLU A 53 8.45 2.51 0.70
C GLU A 53 8.35 1.82 -0.67
N HIS A 54 7.50 0.79 -0.78
CA HIS A 54 7.29 0.12 -2.06
C HIS A 54 6.77 1.06 -3.16
N LEU A 55 5.79 1.91 -2.83
CA LEU A 55 5.23 2.89 -3.77
C LEU A 55 6.31 3.88 -4.23
N ALA A 56 7.12 4.40 -3.31
CA ALA A 56 8.17 5.35 -3.63
C ALA A 56 9.33 4.71 -4.44
N GLU A 57 9.83 3.56 -4.00
CA GLU A 57 11.05 2.95 -4.56
C GLU A 57 10.79 2.20 -5.86
N VAL A 58 9.66 1.48 -5.97
CA VAL A 58 9.37 0.63 -7.14
C VAL A 58 8.54 1.38 -8.18
N HIS A 59 7.64 2.26 -7.74
CA HIS A 59 6.69 2.93 -8.63
C HIS A 59 6.93 4.42 -8.78
N GLN A 60 7.87 5.01 -8.02
CA GLN A 60 8.06 6.47 -7.95
C GLN A 60 6.75 7.19 -7.65
N ALA A 61 5.86 6.52 -6.91
CA ALA A 61 4.54 6.99 -6.55
C ALA A 61 4.60 7.70 -5.20
N THR A 62 4.91 9.00 -5.23
CA THR A 62 5.16 9.82 -4.04
C THR A 62 4.10 10.89 -3.80
N VAL A 63 3.22 11.15 -4.78
CA VAL A 63 2.16 12.14 -4.64
C VAL A 63 1.00 11.54 -3.87
N ASP A 64 0.61 12.17 -2.76
CA ASP A 64 -0.55 11.78 -1.97
C ASP A 64 -1.82 12.50 -2.48
N PRO A 65 -2.80 11.77 -3.04
CA PRO A 65 -4.03 12.37 -3.57
C PRO A 65 -4.96 12.95 -2.49
N SER A 66 -4.75 12.67 -1.19
CA SER A 66 -5.58 13.27 -0.14
C SER A 66 -5.20 14.71 0.20
N VAL A 67 -4.08 15.19 -0.33
CA VAL A 67 -3.48 16.50 0.00
C VAL A 67 -3.53 17.46 -1.20
N ALA A 68 -4.11 17.03 -2.32
CA ALA A 68 -4.36 17.81 -3.54
C ALA A 68 -5.76 18.45 -3.51
#